data_AF-A0AAF0Y8P5-F1
#
_entry.id   AF-A0AAF0Y8P5-F1
#
_cell.length_a   1.000
_cell.length_b   1.000
_cell.length_c   1.000
_cell.angle_alpha   90.00
_cell.angle_beta   90.00
_cell.angle_gamma   90.00
#
_symmetry.space_group_name_H-M   'P 1'
#
loop_
_entity.id
_entity.type
_entity.pdbx_description
1 polymer ?
#
loop_
_entity_poly.entity_id
_entity_poly.type
_entity_poly.pdbx_seq_one_letter_code
_entity_poly.pdbx_strand_id
1 'polypeptide(L)'
;MTACLSPQSRHLALPMPLRHPLSLKSGTSSSASSVCSQGTSVDDMTDMERINNIRPMYASTRSIDSASRPGDVEMLASSHHQSEVAESSSMAIQRRSPSPNVPSIAAVSGKDYHPITARLFPEEEDEDILRESSDRFVVFPIKYREIWLAYKQAQASFWTAEELDLGHDLHDWHDRMTEDERFFILRILAFFASSDGIVGENLVSQFSMDVQIAEARAFYAFQTMIEQVHAETYSLLIETYVRDSEEKDFLFKGMETIPCIQKKADWAMKYITPELPFRIRLIAFACVEGIFFSGSFAAIFWLKKRGLMPGLTFSNELISRDEGMHTDFACLLYQHLKHRCSETEVHAIVREAVAIEKEFLTEALPCRLIGINSESMCQYMEFVADRLVVALGYDKIYHATNPFDWMELISLQGKTNFFESRVSAYQLANVSRSATPHQRGSDNDDEGNLQRRVFRTDAEF
;
A
#
# COMPACT_ATOMS: atom_id res chain seq x y z
N MET A 1 -43.74 20.73 -54.39
CA MET A 1 -42.47 21.03 -55.09
C MET A 1 -41.59 19.82 -54.88
N THR A 2 -41.76 18.70 -55.59
CA THR A 2 -41.77 18.47 -57.06
C THR A 2 -40.35 18.45 -57.64
N ALA A 3 -40.08 17.45 -58.49
CA ALA A 3 -38.80 16.99 -59.07
C ALA A 3 -38.05 15.99 -58.16
N CYS A 4 -38.01 14.68 -58.43
CA CYS A 4 -37.55 13.97 -59.64
C CYS A 4 -36.07 14.21 -59.95
N LEU A 5 -35.23 13.19 -59.81
CA LEU A 5 -34.89 12.30 -60.93
C LEU A 5 -34.20 11.01 -60.43
N SER A 6 -34.27 10.00 -61.28
CA SER A 6 -33.82 8.62 -61.11
C SER A 6 -33.16 8.18 -62.45
N PRO A 7 -32.89 6.90 -62.74
CA PRO A 7 -32.24 5.82 -61.97
C PRO A 7 -31.05 5.22 -62.78
N GLN A 8 -30.71 3.94 -62.55
CA GLN A 8 -30.08 2.98 -63.49
C GLN A 8 -28.54 2.94 -63.57
N SER A 9 -27.87 1.80 -63.82
CA SER A 9 -28.30 0.38 -63.83
C SER A 9 -27.10 -0.56 -64.05
N ARG A 10 -27.08 -1.74 -63.38
CA ARG A 10 -26.44 -3.02 -63.85
C ARG A 10 -24.90 -2.97 -64.04
N HIS A 11 -24.06 -4.02 -64.17
CA HIS A 11 -24.06 -5.50 -64.27
C HIS A 11 -22.72 -5.99 -63.61
N LEU A 12 -22.33 -7.26 -63.40
CA LEU A 12 -22.85 -8.62 -63.69
C LEU A 12 -22.30 -9.67 -62.68
N ALA A 13 -22.97 -10.82 -62.65
CA ALA A 13 -22.67 -12.18 -62.14
C ALA A 13 -21.22 -12.71 -61.92
N LEU A 14 -21.05 -13.50 -60.83
CA LEU A 14 -20.59 -14.93 -60.69
C LEU A 14 -19.41 -15.48 -61.55
N PRO A 15 -18.68 -16.58 -61.15
CA PRO A 15 -19.08 -17.66 -60.20
C PRO A 15 -18.01 -18.22 -59.22
N MET A 16 -18.45 -19.15 -58.36
CA MET A 16 -17.63 -20.14 -57.60
C MET A 16 -17.12 -21.29 -58.51
N PRO A 17 -16.05 -22.07 -58.16
CA PRO A 17 -16.24 -23.34 -57.40
C PRO A 17 -15.07 -23.96 -56.57
N LEU A 18 -15.47 -24.68 -55.49
CA LEU A 18 -15.03 -26.03 -55.01
C LEU A 18 -13.56 -26.42 -54.66
N ARG A 19 -13.38 -26.91 -53.40
CA ARG A 19 -12.76 -28.18 -52.90
C ARG A 19 -11.42 -28.71 -53.52
N HIS A 20 -10.46 -29.35 -52.82
CA HIS A 20 -10.43 -30.12 -51.55
C HIS A 20 -8.95 -30.20 -50.96
N PRO A 21 -8.53 -31.08 -50.00
CA PRO A 21 -7.48 -30.76 -48.99
C PRO A 21 -6.15 -31.56 -49.11
N LEU A 22 -5.22 -31.34 -48.16
CA LEU A 22 -4.04 -32.15 -47.67
C LEU A 22 -3.04 -31.14 -47.00
N SER A 23 -2.08 -31.43 -46.10
CA SER A 23 -1.82 -32.51 -45.13
C SER A 23 -0.68 -32.06 -44.16
N LEU A 24 -0.69 -32.53 -42.91
CA LEU A 24 0.44 -32.67 -41.94
C LEU A 24 1.69 -31.75 -42.02
N LYS A 25 2.03 -31.09 -40.89
CA LYS A 25 3.35 -31.23 -40.22
C LYS A 25 3.40 -30.66 -38.79
N SER A 26 4.36 -31.17 -38.02
CA SER A 26 4.60 -30.97 -36.59
C SER A 26 5.53 -29.78 -36.26
N GLY A 27 5.41 -29.23 -35.05
CA GLY A 27 6.33 -28.21 -34.49
C GLY A 27 6.24 -28.13 -32.96
N THR A 28 7.34 -28.42 -32.28
CA THR A 28 7.47 -28.58 -30.82
C THR A 28 7.30 -27.30 -29.99
N SER A 29 6.73 -27.43 -28.80
CA SER A 29 6.75 -26.43 -27.73
C SER A 29 8.05 -26.47 -26.90
N SER A 30 8.63 -25.32 -26.58
CA SER A 30 9.76 -25.19 -25.65
C SER A 30 9.37 -24.35 -24.42
N SER A 31 9.50 -24.95 -23.23
CA SER A 31 9.39 -24.30 -21.93
C SER A 31 10.65 -23.47 -21.62
N ALA A 32 10.48 -22.32 -20.96
CA ALA A 32 11.57 -21.54 -20.38
C ALA A 32 11.49 -21.62 -18.84
N SER A 33 12.57 -22.06 -18.20
CA SER A 33 12.69 -22.18 -16.75
C SER A 33 13.24 -20.91 -16.11
N SER A 34 12.70 -20.53 -14.96
CA SER A 34 13.21 -19.43 -14.13
C SER A 34 14.58 -19.74 -13.56
N VAL A 35 15.52 -18.79 -13.65
CA VAL A 35 16.76 -18.78 -12.87
C VAL A 35 16.63 -17.66 -11.84
N CYS A 36 16.86 -17.99 -10.57
CA CYS A 36 16.82 -17.05 -9.46
C CYS A 36 18.20 -16.40 -9.29
N SER A 37 18.26 -15.06 -9.24
CA SER A 37 19.50 -14.31 -9.09
C SER A 37 19.75 -13.98 -7.61
N GLN A 38 20.94 -14.29 -7.09
CA GLN A 38 21.37 -13.84 -5.77
C GLN A 38 21.66 -12.33 -5.80
N GLY A 39 21.14 -11.59 -4.82
CA GLY A 39 21.48 -10.18 -4.62
C GLY A 39 22.76 -10.02 -3.80
N THR A 40 23.61 -9.07 -4.21
CA THR A 40 24.74 -8.56 -3.43
C THR A 40 24.53 -7.05 -3.23
N SER A 41 24.45 -6.61 -1.99
CA SER A 41 24.26 -5.20 -1.61
C SER A 41 25.54 -4.38 -1.82
N VAL A 42 25.41 -3.26 -2.52
CA VAL A 42 26.33 -2.11 -2.43
C VAL A 42 25.44 -0.87 -2.45
N ASP A 43 25.55 -0.01 -1.45
CA ASP A 43 24.75 1.21 -1.35
C ASP A 43 25.18 2.22 -2.44
N ASP A 44 24.24 2.62 -3.28
CA ASP A 44 24.41 3.74 -4.20
C ASP A 44 23.11 4.56 -4.23
N MET A 45 23.12 5.72 -3.58
CA MET A 45 21.94 6.59 -3.44
C MET A 45 21.51 7.24 -4.77
N THR A 46 22.19 6.95 -5.88
CA THR A 46 21.82 7.45 -7.21
C THR A 46 20.66 6.70 -7.88
N ASP A 47 20.22 5.54 -7.37
CA ASP A 47 19.12 4.76 -7.99
C ASP A 47 17.70 5.33 -7.69
N MET A 48 17.52 6.27 -6.75
CA MET A 48 16.20 6.89 -6.48
C MET A 48 15.63 7.67 -7.67
N GLU A 49 16.45 8.47 -8.38
CA GLU A 49 16.01 9.13 -9.62
C GLU A 49 15.58 8.13 -10.70
N ARG A 50 16.10 6.90 -10.63
CA ARG A 50 15.85 5.85 -11.61
C ARG A 50 14.53 5.13 -11.35
N ILE A 51 14.20 4.89 -10.08
CA ILE A 51 12.91 4.32 -9.64
C ILE A 51 11.76 5.24 -10.06
N ASN A 52 11.89 6.54 -9.77
CA ASN A 52 10.87 7.57 -10.08
C ASN A 52 10.62 7.77 -11.59
N ASN A 53 11.43 7.17 -12.47
CA ASN A 53 11.30 7.25 -13.93
C ASN A 53 10.77 5.95 -14.59
N ILE A 54 10.40 4.92 -13.82
CA ILE A 54 9.90 3.64 -14.37
C ILE A 54 8.44 3.78 -14.85
N ARG A 55 8.26 4.14 -16.13
CA ARG A 55 6.93 4.12 -16.77
C ARG A 55 6.42 2.68 -17.01
N PRO A 56 5.10 2.43 -16.91
CA PRO A 56 4.52 1.10 -17.18
C PRO A 56 4.74 0.63 -18.62
N MET A 57 5.39 -0.53 -18.77
CA MET A 57 5.63 -1.19 -20.06
C MET A 57 4.38 -1.90 -20.60
N TYR A 58 3.41 -1.13 -21.11
CA TYR A 58 2.34 -1.66 -21.97
C TYR A 58 2.68 -1.43 -23.45
N ALA A 59 3.08 -2.50 -24.14
CA ALA A 59 3.51 -2.45 -25.52
C ALA A 59 2.36 -2.13 -26.50
N SER A 60 2.63 -1.21 -27.44
CA SER A 60 1.81 -1.00 -28.64
C SER A 60 2.64 -1.24 -29.90
N THR A 61 2.00 -1.73 -30.96
CA THR A 61 2.65 -2.45 -32.06
C THR A 61 3.01 -1.59 -33.28
N ARG A 62 4.18 -1.87 -33.90
CA ARG A 62 4.62 -1.55 -35.30
C ARG A 62 4.86 -0.04 -35.61
N SER A 63 5.75 0.35 -36.54
CA SER A 63 6.87 -0.28 -37.29
C SER A 63 7.59 0.80 -38.15
N ILE A 64 8.74 0.46 -38.75
CA ILE A 64 9.41 1.06 -39.94
C ILE A 64 10.68 1.93 -39.68
N ASP A 65 11.82 1.32 -40.03
CA ASP A 65 13.04 1.80 -40.71
C ASP A 65 13.54 3.25 -40.59
N SER A 66 14.83 3.40 -40.24
CA SER A 66 15.86 3.74 -41.25
C SER A 66 17.29 3.49 -40.70
N ALA A 67 18.27 3.33 -41.59
CA ALA A 67 19.63 2.90 -41.26
C ALA A 67 20.70 3.85 -41.82
N SER A 68 21.83 4.02 -41.10
CA SER A 68 23.14 4.32 -41.69
C SER A 68 24.32 4.19 -40.69
N ARG A 69 25.37 3.48 -41.13
CA ARG A 69 26.78 3.57 -40.66
C ARG A 69 27.57 4.47 -41.67
N PRO A 70 28.93 4.53 -41.78
CA PRO A 70 30.05 3.99 -40.97
C PRO A 70 31.25 4.98 -40.75
N GLY A 71 32.37 4.51 -40.19
CA GLY A 71 33.67 5.20 -40.29
C GLY A 71 34.79 4.67 -39.37
N ASP A 72 35.56 3.66 -39.81
CA ASP A 72 36.76 3.13 -39.13
C ASP A 72 38.06 3.80 -39.64
N VAL A 73 39.11 3.94 -38.81
CA VAL A 73 40.54 3.92 -39.24
C VAL A 73 41.48 3.41 -38.11
N GLU A 74 42.47 2.60 -38.47
CA GLU A 74 43.57 2.05 -37.64
C GLU A 74 44.80 3.01 -37.53
N MET A 75 45.95 2.78 -36.87
CA MET A 75 46.53 1.76 -35.96
C MET A 75 47.81 2.35 -35.29
N LEU A 76 48.37 1.75 -34.23
CA LEU A 76 49.83 1.43 -34.05
C LEU A 76 50.28 1.06 -32.61
N ALA A 77 50.41 -0.26 -32.37
CA ALA A 77 51.49 -1.04 -31.70
C ALA A 77 52.19 -0.67 -30.35
N SER A 78 52.50 -1.78 -29.63
CA SER A 78 53.56 -2.05 -28.60
C SER A 78 53.20 -1.93 -27.10
N SER A 79 53.60 -2.83 -26.19
CA SER A 79 54.15 -4.21 -26.29
C SER A 79 54.18 -4.95 -24.92
N HIS A 80 54.27 -6.30 -24.92
CA HIS A 80 54.54 -7.24 -23.79
C HIS A 80 53.42 -7.41 -22.72
N HIS A 81 53.16 -8.60 -22.12
CA HIS A 81 53.76 -9.95 -22.28
C HIS A 81 52.76 -11.07 -21.87
N GLN A 82 52.69 -12.18 -22.64
CA GLN A 82 52.66 -13.64 -22.25
C GLN A 82 51.84 -14.15 -21.03
N SER A 83 51.36 -15.41 -20.93
CA SER A 83 51.07 -16.57 -21.84
C SER A 83 50.75 -17.80 -20.94
N GLU A 84 49.97 -18.85 -21.25
CA GLU A 84 48.98 -19.24 -22.29
C GLU A 84 48.25 -20.53 -21.79
N VAL A 85 47.39 -21.19 -22.58
CA VAL A 85 46.64 -22.43 -22.21
C VAL A 85 46.84 -23.52 -23.27
N ALA A 86 46.80 -24.82 -22.91
CA ALA A 86 46.63 -25.98 -23.81
C ALA A 86 45.98 -27.14 -23.01
N GLU A 87 44.85 -27.78 -23.37
CA GLU A 87 44.42 -28.53 -24.57
C GLU A 87 44.74 -30.04 -24.57
N SER A 88 43.71 -30.90 -24.80
CA SER A 88 43.65 -31.92 -25.88
C SER A 88 42.51 -32.96 -25.68
N SER A 89 42.21 -33.77 -26.71
CA SER A 89 40.90 -34.42 -26.92
C SER A 89 40.89 -35.94 -27.24
N SER A 90 39.88 -36.64 -26.68
CA SER A 90 39.03 -37.69 -27.30
C SER A 90 39.50 -39.14 -27.64
N MET A 91 38.49 -40.04 -27.77
CA MET A 91 38.44 -41.45 -28.23
C MET A 91 38.71 -42.56 -27.18
N ALA A 92 38.01 -43.72 -27.12
CA ALA A 92 36.95 -44.31 -27.96
C ALA A 92 35.94 -45.19 -27.16
N ILE A 93 34.93 -45.77 -27.85
CA ILE A 93 33.75 -46.49 -27.30
C ILE A 93 33.91 -48.02 -27.35
N GLN A 94 33.39 -48.77 -26.34
CA GLN A 94 32.86 -50.12 -26.57
C GLN A 94 31.68 -50.50 -25.64
N ARG A 95 30.68 -51.21 -26.18
CA ARG A 95 29.41 -51.60 -25.52
C ARG A 95 29.45 -53.03 -25.00
N ARG A 96 28.81 -53.29 -23.84
CA ARG A 96 28.05 -54.52 -23.54
C ARG A 96 26.81 -54.19 -22.69
N SER A 97 25.79 -55.05 -22.78
CA SER A 97 24.41 -54.86 -22.29
C SER A 97 23.95 -56.10 -21.49
N PRO A 98 22.67 -56.22 -21.05
CA PRO A 98 22.04 -55.50 -19.94
C PRO A 98 21.47 -56.48 -18.87
N SER A 99 20.52 -56.01 -18.03
CA SER A 99 19.58 -56.74 -17.14
C SER A 99 19.89 -56.61 -15.62
N PRO A 100 18.96 -56.92 -14.69
CA PRO A 100 18.03 -55.90 -14.20
C PRO A 100 17.98 -55.81 -12.67
N ASN A 101 17.56 -54.66 -12.12
CA ASN A 101 16.77 -54.54 -10.88
C ASN A 101 16.59 -53.05 -10.54
N VAL A 102 15.37 -52.54 -10.75
CA VAL A 102 14.92 -51.28 -10.15
C VAL A 102 13.97 -51.66 -9.01
N PRO A 103 14.35 -51.46 -7.73
CA PRO A 103 13.40 -51.53 -6.63
C PRO A 103 12.35 -50.43 -6.82
N SER A 104 11.08 -50.81 -6.72
CA SER A 104 9.96 -49.86 -6.70
C SER A 104 10.17 -48.82 -5.60
N ILE A 105 9.88 -47.54 -5.90
CA ILE A 105 9.80 -46.50 -4.87
C ILE A 105 8.58 -46.83 -4.01
N ALA A 106 8.83 -47.49 -2.88
CA ALA A 106 7.82 -47.72 -1.87
C ALA A 106 7.27 -46.37 -1.40
N ALA A 107 5.94 -46.26 -1.32
CA ALA A 107 5.29 -45.10 -0.74
C ALA A 107 5.83 -44.88 0.67
N VAL A 108 6.43 -43.71 0.91
CA VAL A 108 6.82 -43.29 2.26
C VAL A 108 5.53 -43.01 3.02
N SER A 109 5.09 -44.03 3.75
CA SER A 109 4.09 -43.93 4.81
C SER A 109 4.35 -42.70 5.67
N GLY A 110 3.27 -42.03 6.08
CA GLY A 110 3.32 -40.73 6.76
C GLY A 110 4.37 -40.68 7.88
N LYS A 111 5.15 -39.60 7.85
CA LYS A 111 5.80 -39.05 9.03
C LYS A 111 5.06 -37.75 9.36
N ASP A 112 4.61 -37.64 10.59
CA ASP A 112 3.84 -36.52 11.09
C ASP A 112 4.64 -35.22 10.92
N TYR A 113 4.13 -34.29 10.11
CA TYR A 113 4.67 -32.94 10.05
C TYR A 113 4.05 -32.12 11.17
N HIS A 114 4.53 -32.35 12.39
CA HIS A 114 4.23 -31.52 13.54
C HIS A 114 5.49 -30.84 14.07
N PRO A 115 5.73 -29.60 13.65
CA PRO A 115 6.02 -28.51 14.55
C PRO A 115 4.69 -27.79 14.82
N ILE A 116 3.82 -28.37 15.67
CA ILE A 116 2.96 -27.49 16.48
C ILE A 116 3.92 -26.85 17.47
N THR A 117 4.51 -25.71 17.07
CA THR A 117 5.08 -24.78 18.02
C THR A 117 3.92 -24.25 18.83
N ALA A 118 3.65 -24.87 19.98
CA ALA A 118 2.63 -24.45 20.91
C ALA A 118 2.78 -22.94 21.15
N ARG A 119 1.66 -22.21 21.11
CA ARG A 119 1.73 -20.75 21.29
C ARG A 119 2.27 -20.43 22.69
N LEU A 120 3.01 -19.33 22.81
CA LEU A 120 3.58 -18.91 24.10
C LEU A 120 2.48 -18.67 25.15
N PHE A 121 1.30 -18.27 24.69
CA PHE A 121 0.08 -18.03 25.46
C PHE A 121 -0.94 -19.12 25.13
N PRO A 122 -1.20 -20.09 26.02
CA PRO A 122 -2.12 -21.20 25.76
C PRO A 122 -3.52 -20.75 25.36
N GLU A 123 -3.99 -19.61 25.89
CA GLU A 123 -5.31 -19.05 25.57
C GLU A 123 -5.45 -18.58 24.11
N GLU A 124 -4.35 -18.41 23.37
CA GLU A 124 -4.37 -18.08 21.94
C GLU A 124 -4.65 -19.29 21.03
N GLU A 125 -4.48 -20.53 21.52
CA GLU A 125 -4.79 -21.73 20.73
C GLU A 125 -6.30 -21.90 20.49
N ASP A 126 -7.11 -21.34 21.39
CA ASP A 126 -8.58 -21.27 21.28
C ASP A 126 -9.05 -20.16 20.32
N GLU A 127 -8.21 -19.22 19.92
CA GLU A 127 -8.60 -18.08 19.10
C GLU A 127 -8.72 -18.46 17.61
N ASP A 128 -9.94 -18.39 17.07
CA ASP A 128 -10.22 -18.88 15.71
C ASP A 128 -9.50 -18.09 14.61
N ILE A 129 -9.07 -16.85 14.88
CA ILE A 129 -8.28 -16.02 13.96
C ILE A 129 -6.76 -16.31 14.04
N LEU A 130 -6.29 -16.92 15.13
CA LEU A 130 -4.87 -17.22 15.40
C LEU A 130 -4.52 -18.71 15.23
N ARG A 131 -5.52 -19.59 15.25
CA ARG A 131 -5.34 -21.04 15.09
C ARG A 131 -4.90 -21.39 13.68
N GLU A 132 -3.83 -22.18 13.60
CA GLU A 132 -3.31 -22.68 12.32
C GLU A 132 -4.35 -23.50 11.54
N SER A 133 -4.34 -23.34 10.22
CA SER A 133 -5.20 -24.10 9.29
C SER A 133 -4.37 -24.67 8.13
N SER A 134 -4.88 -25.74 7.50
CA SER A 134 -4.43 -26.25 6.21
C SER A 134 -4.91 -25.39 5.03
N ASP A 135 -5.99 -24.64 5.21
CA ASP A 135 -6.70 -23.95 4.13
C ASP A 135 -6.06 -22.59 3.74
N ARG A 136 -4.81 -22.32 4.17
CA ARG A 136 -4.13 -21.00 4.08
C ARG A 136 -4.09 -20.38 2.68
N PHE A 137 -4.19 -21.19 1.63
CA PHE A 137 -3.94 -20.78 0.25
C PHE A 137 -5.21 -20.53 -0.58
N VAL A 138 -6.41 -20.65 0.00
CA VAL A 138 -7.68 -20.41 -0.70
C VAL A 138 -8.54 -19.36 0.02
N VAL A 139 -8.84 -18.27 -0.70
CA VAL A 139 -9.67 -17.15 -0.18
C VAL A 139 -11.17 -17.46 -0.21
N PHE A 140 -11.60 -18.38 -1.07
CA PHE A 140 -13.01 -18.77 -1.20
C PHE A 140 -13.27 -20.17 -0.64
N PRO A 141 -14.43 -20.38 0.03
CA PRO A 141 -15.47 -19.40 0.33
C PRO A 141 -15.10 -18.46 1.49
N ILE A 142 -15.40 -17.17 1.34
CA ILE A 142 -15.21 -16.14 2.38
C ILE A 142 -16.02 -16.52 3.62
N LYS A 143 -15.36 -16.61 4.78
CA LYS A 143 -15.93 -16.93 6.09
C LYS A 143 -16.21 -15.65 6.89
N TYR A 144 -15.26 -14.71 6.91
CA TYR A 144 -15.33 -13.46 7.66
C TYR A 144 -15.67 -12.29 6.72
N ARG A 145 -16.95 -11.96 6.60
CA ARG A 145 -17.44 -11.03 5.57
C ARG A 145 -17.13 -9.58 5.90
N GLU A 146 -17.24 -9.23 7.16
CA GLU A 146 -16.88 -7.96 7.78
C GLU A 146 -15.38 -7.66 7.60
N ILE A 147 -14.50 -8.61 7.90
CA ILE A 147 -13.05 -8.50 7.67
C ILE A 147 -12.74 -8.34 6.17
N TRP A 148 -13.40 -9.12 5.31
CA TRP A 148 -13.25 -8.98 3.86
C TRP A 148 -13.78 -7.64 3.32
N LEU A 149 -14.85 -7.10 3.90
CA LEU A 149 -15.41 -5.81 3.53
C LEU A 149 -14.46 -4.67 3.91
N ALA A 150 -13.86 -4.71 5.12
CA ALA A 150 -12.81 -3.78 5.51
C ALA A 150 -11.63 -3.80 4.53
N TYR A 151 -11.18 -5.00 4.12
CA TYR A 151 -10.15 -5.12 3.07
C TYR A 151 -10.59 -4.51 1.74
N LYS A 152 -11.86 -4.67 1.32
CA LYS A 152 -12.37 -4.05 0.09
C LYS A 152 -12.53 -2.54 0.19
N GLN A 153 -12.80 -2.00 1.38
CA GLN A 153 -12.82 -0.57 1.64
C GLN A 153 -11.42 0.04 1.56
N ALA A 154 -10.42 -0.59 2.20
CA ALA A 154 -9.01 -0.20 2.08
C ALA A 154 -8.54 -0.29 0.61
N GLN A 155 -8.79 -1.42 -0.07
CA GLN A 155 -8.42 -1.60 -1.48
C GLN A 155 -9.05 -0.56 -2.43
N ALA A 156 -10.29 -0.11 -2.18
CA ALA A 156 -10.91 0.95 -2.98
C ALA A 156 -10.28 2.33 -2.76
N SER A 157 -9.51 2.49 -1.67
CA SER A 157 -8.89 3.73 -1.21
C SER A 157 -7.46 3.92 -1.70
N PHE A 158 -6.85 2.90 -2.32
CA PHE A 158 -5.50 2.91 -2.91
C PHE A 158 -5.16 4.22 -3.64
N TRP A 159 -3.98 4.76 -3.38
CA TRP A 159 -3.40 5.97 -3.99
C TRP A 159 -1.87 5.82 -4.08
N THR A 160 -1.19 6.71 -4.80
CA THR A 160 0.29 6.76 -4.86
C THR A 160 0.84 8.16 -4.61
N ALA A 161 2.12 8.26 -4.23
CA ALA A 161 2.78 9.52 -3.90
C ALA A 161 2.79 10.52 -5.09
N GLU A 162 2.74 10.04 -6.33
CA GLU A 162 2.68 10.90 -7.54
C GLU A 162 1.30 11.53 -7.78
N GLU A 163 0.27 11.19 -6.98
CA GLU A 163 -1.01 11.93 -6.95
C GLU A 163 -0.88 13.31 -6.23
N LEU A 164 0.27 13.60 -5.59
CA LEU A 164 0.49 14.81 -4.81
C LEU A 164 1.09 15.96 -5.65
N ASP A 165 0.39 17.10 -5.70
CA ASP A 165 0.94 18.36 -6.23
C ASP A 165 1.59 19.20 -5.12
N LEU A 166 2.92 19.17 -5.06
CA LEU A 166 3.72 19.97 -4.12
C LEU A 166 4.18 21.32 -4.70
N GLY A 167 3.75 21.68 -5.93
CA GLY A 167 4.24 22.88 -6.62
C GLY A 167 3.87 24.19 -5.92
N HIS A 168 2.70 24.24 -5.28
CA HIS A 168 2.25 25.40 -4.51
C HIS A 168 2.82 25.46 -3.09
N ASP A 169 3.24 24.33 -2.53
CA ASP A 169 3.72 24.25 -1.14
C ASP A 169 5.03 25.01 -0.94
N LEU A 170 5.94 24.99 -1.91
CA LEU A 170 7.22 25.71 -1.82
C LEU A 170 7.04 27.23 -1.68
N HIS A 171 5.99 27.81 -2.28
CA HIS A 171 5.65 29.21 -2.09
C HIS A 171 5.14 29.47 -0.68
N ASP A 172 4.19 28.65 -0.21
CA ASP A 172 3.65 28.81 1.15
C ASP A 172 4.74 28.61 2.22
N TRP A 173 5.62 27.63 2.02
CA TRP A 173 6.75 27.29 2.87
C TRP A 173 7.73 28.45 3.06
N HIS A 174 8.11 29.13 1.97
CA HIS A 174 9.07 30.23 1.99
C HIS A 174 8.43 31.58 2.34
N ASP A 175 7.27 31.91 1.74
CA ASP A 175 6.73 33.28 1.73
C ASP A 175 5.57 33.51 2.71
N ARG A 176 4.92 32.44 3.23
CA ARG A 176 3.72 32.56 4.09
C ARG A 176 3.86 31.89 5.46
N MET A 177 4.74 30.91 5.62
CA MET A 177 5.02 30.27 6.92
C MET A 177 6.11 31.01 7.71
N THR A 178 5.97 30.99 9.03
CA THR A 178 6.97 31.43 10.01
C THR A 178 8.02 30.36 10.27
N GLU A 179 9.12 30.72 10.91
CA GLU A 179 10.17 29.77 11.32
C GLU A 179 9.64 28.74 12.32
N ASP A 180 8.84 29.18 13.30
CA ASP A 180 8.20 28.30 14.29
C ASP A 180 7.26 27.26 13.64
N GLU A 181 6.50 27.67 12.62
CA GLU A 181 5.62 26.76 11.86
C GLU A 181 6.40 25.77 11.00
N ARG A 182 7.47 26.21 10.32
CA ARG A 182 8.36 25.32 9.57
C ARG A 182 9.03 24.31 10.50
N PHE A 183 9.61 24.77 11.61
CA PHE A 183 10.22 23.92 12.63
C PHE A 183 9.23 22.88 13.15
N PHE A 184 8.01 23.31 13.49
CA PHE A 184 6.96 22.42 13.97
C PHE A 184 6.62 21.32 12.95
N ILE A 185 6.45 21.69 11.67
CA ILE A 185 6.12 20.73 10.62
C ILE A 185 7.27 19.78 10.29
N LEU A 186 8.53 20.25 10.20
CA LEU A 186 9.68 19.35 9.98
C LEU A 186 9.82 18.31 11.09
N ARG A 187 9.56 18.69 12.34
CA ARG A 187 9.60 17.76 13.49
C ARG A 187 8.46 16.73 13.46
N ILE A 188 7.27 17.11 12.97
CA ILE A 188 6.19 16.15 12.70
C ILE A 188 6.55 15.19 11.56
N LEU A 189 7.10 15.70 10.45
CA LEU A 189 7.48 14.86 9.30
C LEU A 189 8.59 13.86 9.68
N ALA A 190 9.59 14.28 10.46
CA ALA A 190 10.61 13.37 11.01
C ALA A 190 10.04 12.29 11.93
N PHE A 191 9.02 12.63 12.73
CA PHE A 191 8.30 11.66 13.56
C PHE A 191 7.57 10.62 12.71
N PHE A 192 6.79 11.05 11.71
CA PHE A 192 6.07 10.13 10.82
C PHE A 192 7.03 9.22 10.05
N ALA A 193 8.02 9.78 9.35
CA ALA A 193 9.00 9.01 8.57
C ALA A 193 9.77 7.96 9.41
N SER A 194 9.99 8.22 10.70
CA SER A 194 10.58 7.26 11.64
C SER A 194 9.60 6.19 12.14
N SER A 195 8.31 6.52 12.24
CA SER A 195 7.29 5.69 12.90
C SER A 195 6.67 4.67 11.96
N ASP A 196 6.40 5.06 10.72
CA ASP A 196 5.81 4.17 9.70
C ASP A 196 6.73 2.97 9.44
N GLY A 197 8.06 3.15 9.53
CA GLY A 197 9.04 2.06 9.46
C GLY A 197 8.91 1.05 10.61
N ILE A 198 8.59 1.51 11.83
CA ILE A 198 8.31 0.63 12.98
C ILE A 198 7.00 -0.13 12.77
N VAL A 199 5.95 0.58 12.32
CA VAL A 199 4.62 0.02 12.01
C VAL A 199 4.74 -1.07 10.93
N GLY A 200 5.40 -0.77 9.82
CA GLY A 200 5.61 -1.68 8.70
C GLY A 200 6.35 -2.96 9.10
N GLU A 201 7.45 -2.85 9.85
CA GLU A 201 8.21 -4.02 10.33
C GLU A 201 7.36 -4.89 11.28
N ASN A 202 6.59 -4.29 12.18
CA ASN A 202 5.66 -4.99 13.08
C ASN A 202 4.53 -5.71 12.33
N LEU A 203 3.95 -5.07 11.30
CA LEU A 203 2.92 -5.67 10.46
C LEU A 203 3.42 -6.90 9.69
N VAL A 204 4.62 -6.80 9.12
CA VAL A 204 5.23 -7.86 8.32
C VAL A 204 5.73 -9.02 9.18
N SER A 205 6.50 -8.72 10.23
CA SER A 205 7.20 -9.73 11.04
C SER A 205 6.31 -10.40 12.08
N GLN A 206 5.32 -9.69 12.64
CA GLN A 206 4.46 -10.18 13.73
C GLN A 206 3.00 -10.39 13.28
N PHE A 207 2.23 -9.33 13.05
CA PHE A 207 0.76 -9.43 12.93
C PHE A 207 0.29 -10.28 11.74
N SER A 208 0.93 -10.14 10.57
CA SER A 208 0.63 -10.95 9.38
C SER A 208 0.99 -12.44 9.54
N MET A 209 1.98 -12.72 10.39
CA MET A 209 2.45 -14.07 10.71
C MET A 209 1.56 -14.74 11.75
N ASP A 210 1.13 -13.99 12.77
CA ASP A 210 0.22 -14.42 13.84
C ASP A 210 -1.17 -14.79 13.33
N VAL A 211 -1.81 -13.91 12.56
CA VAL A 211 -3.19 -14.09 12.11
C VAL A 211 -3.24 -15.08 10.94
N GLN A 212 -4.09 -16.10 11.06
CA GLN A 212 -4.12 -17.25 10.14
C GLN A 212 -5.23 -17.18 9.08
N ILE A 213 -6.25 -16.36 9.30
CA ILE A 213 -7.41 -16.24 8.40
C ILE A 213 -7.05 -15.43 7.14
N ALA A 214 -7.51 -15.91 5.98
CA ALA A 214 -7.10 -15.36 4.68
C ALA A 214 -7.61 -13.93 4.45
N GLU A 215 -8.78 -13.61 4.97
CA GLU A 215 -9.40 -12.29 4.85
C GLU A 215 -8.60 -11.20 5.57
N ALA A 216 -8.10 -11.49 6.78
CA ALA A 216 -7.28 -10.53 7.54
C ALA A 216 -5.87 -10.41 6.98
N ARG A 217 -5.27 -11.51 6.49
CA ARG A 217 -4.01 -11.45 5.75
C ARG A 217 -4.11 -10.62 4.47
N ALA A 218 -5.26 -10.63 3.79
CA ALA A 218 -5.49 -9.75 2.64
C ALA A 218 -5.57 -8.27 3.05
N PHE A 219 -6.16 -7.96 4.21
CA PHE A 219 -6.11 -6.60 4.78
C PHE A 219 -4.67 -6.20 5.09
N TYR A 220 -3.95 -6.97 5.92
CA TYR A 220 -2.59 -6.61 6.32
C TYR A 220 -1.62 -6.52 5.15
N ALA A 221 -1.73 -7.38 4.13
CA ALA A 221 -0.91 -7.26 2.93
C ALA A 221 -1.19 -5.96 2.13
N PHE A 222 -2.42 -5.41 2.21
CA PHE A 222 -2.73 -4.11 1.66
C PHE A 222 -2.27 -2.96 2.58
N GLN A 223 -2.44 -3.09 3.89
CA GLN A 223 -1.94 -2.14 4.88
C GLN A 223 -0.42 -1.97 4.73
N THR A 224 0.36 -3.05 4.83
CA THR A 224 1.82 -3.02 4.60
C THR A 224 2.21 -2.33 3.29
N MET A 225 1.43 -2.51 2.22
CA MET A 225 1.69 -1.82 0.95
C MET A 225 1.41 -0.32 1.03
N ILE A 226 0.34 0.12 1.72
CA ILE A 226 0.03 1.54 1.87
C ILE A 226 0.98 2.24 2.85
N GLU A 227 1.48 1.56 3.89
CA GLU A 227 2.54 2.10 4.77
C GLU A 227 3.82 2.44 3.99
N GLN A 228 4.17 1.68 2.94
CA GLN A 228 5.29 2.05 2.09
C GLN A 228 5.01 3.33 1.29
N VAL A 229 3.76 3.57 0.88
CA VAL A 229 3.34 4.83 0.24
C VAL A 229 3.32 5.98 1.25
N HIS A 230 2.98 5.73 2.51
CA HIS A 230 3.08 6.70 3.61
C HIS A 230 4.54 7.11 3.84
N ALA A 231 5.43 6.14 4.03
CA ALA A 231 6.86 6.36 4.25
C ALA A 231 7.53 7.08 3.05
N GLU A 232 7.19 6.70 1.82
CA GLU A 232 7.61 7.41 0.59
C GLU A 232 7.10 8.86 0.60
N THR A 233 5.82 9.06 0.91
CA THR A 233 5.19 10.39 0.94
C THR A 233 5.86 11.31 1.96
N TYR A 234 6.11 10.85 3.20
CA TYR A 234 6.81 11.66 4.19
C TYR A 234 8.26 11.96 3.80
N SER A 235 8.94 11.00 3.17
CA SER A 235 10.29 11.21 2.64
C SER A 235 10.30 12.26 1.51
N LEU A 236 9.34 12.20 0.58
CA LEU A 236 9.16 13.16 -0.50
C LEU A 236 8.85 14.58 0.02
N LEU A 237 8.04 14.70 1.07
CA LEU A 237 7.72 15.98 1.72
C LEU A 237 8.98 16.59 2.36
N ILE A 238 9.78 15.81 3.10
CA ILE A 238 11.06 16.26 3.68
C ILE A 238 12.04 16.67 2.56
N GLU A 239 12.18 15.83 1.52
CA GLU A 239 13.06 16.06 0.38
C GLU A 239 12.72 17.33 -0.40
N THR A 240 11.42 17.67 -0.47
CA THR A 240 10.90 18.88 -1.12
C THR A 240 11.13 20.15 -0.29
N TYR A 241 10.83 20.11 1.02
CA TYR A 241 10.83 21.31 1.87
C TYR A 241 12.20 21.69 2.42
N VAL A 242 13.07 20.69 2.63
CA VAL A 242 14.42 20.88 3.17
C VAL A 242 15.41 20.89 2.02
N ARG A 243 16.34 21.84 2.01
CA ARG A 243 17.41 21.90 0.99
C ARG A 243 18.78 21.51 1.52
N ASP A 244 19.00 21.69 2.82
CA ASP A 244 20.26 21.34 3.45
C ASP A 244 20.37 19.84 3.70
N SER A 245 21.51 19.25 3.36
CA SER A 245 21.69 17.80 3.47
C SER A 245 21.93 17.34 4.90
N GLU A 246 22.53 18.18 5.76
CA GLU A 246 22.75 17.84 7.16
C GLU A 246 21.44 17.90 7.96
N GLU A 247 20.57 18.87 7.66
CA GLU A 247 19.21 18.94 8.21
C GLU A 247 18.34 17.75 7.77
N LYS A 248 18.40 17.33 6.49
CA LYS A 248 17.74 16.09 6.03
C LYS A 248 18.20 14.86 6.82
N ASP A 249 19.51 14.65 6.90
CA ASP A 249 20.11 13.55 7.64
C ASP A 249 19.69 13.53 9.11
N PHE A 250 19.60 14.71 9.74
CA PHE A 250 19.13 14.88 11.11
C PHE A 250 17.66 14.47 11.28
N LEU A 251 16.80 14.84 10.31
CA LEU A 251 15.36 14.54 10.32
C LEU A 251 15.07 13.06 10.05
N PHE A 252 15.74 12.45 9.08
CA PHE A 252 15.60 11.02 8.80
C PHE A 252 16.12 10.14 9.94
N LYS A 253 17.09 10.62 10.73
CA LYS A 253 17.56 9.97 11.97
C LYS A 253 16.77 10.42 13.21
N GLY A 254 15.56 10.98 13.03
CA GLY A 254 14.74 11.58 14.08
C GLY A 254 14.54 10.71 15.32
N MET A 255 14.43 9.40 15.15
CA MET A 255 14.33 8.43 16.26
C MET A 255 15.56 8.41 17.19
N GLU A 256 16.76 8.62 16.65
CA GLU A 256 18.02 8.68 17.40
C GLU A 256 18.32 10.12 17.89
N THR A 257 17.90 11.13 17.14
CA THR A 257 18.32 12.53 17.32
C THR A 257 17.32 13.39 18.08
N ILE A 258 16.04 13.00 18.18
CA ILE A 258 14.96 13.78 18.78
C ILE A 258 14.33 13.00 19.95
N PRO A 259 14.61 13.36 21.22
CA PRO A 259 14.20 12.57 22.39
C PRO A 259 12.69 12.29 22.53
N CYS A 260 11.82 13.16 22.02
CA CYS A 260 10.38 12.94 22.07
C CYS A 260 9.85 11.96 21.01
N ILE A 261 10.58 11.80 19.89
CA ILE A 261 10.33 10.70 18.93
C ILE A 261 10.81 9.40 19.56
N GLN A 262 12.01 9.39 20.16
CA GLN A 262 12.56 8.23 20.86
C GLN A 262 11.59 7.70 21.93
N LYS A 263 10.99 8.56 22.76
CA LYS A 263 10.01 8.15 23.78
C LYS A 263 8.78 7.42 23.21
N LYS A 264 8.26 7.85 22.05
CA LYS A 264 7.16 7.17 21.35
C LYS A 264 7.62 5.83 20.76
N ALA A 265 8.81 5.80 20.15
CA ALA A 265 9.40 4.57 19.61
C ALA A 265 9.66 3.52 20.72
N ASP A 266 10.24 3.92 21.84
CA ASP A 266 10.47 3.06 23.02
C ASP A 266 9.15 2.46 23.54
N TRP A 267 8.08 3.26 23.58
CA TRP A 267 6.75 2.76 23.94
C TRP A 267 6.20 1.77 22.90
N ALA A 268 6.35 2.03 21.61
CA ALA A 268 5.91 1.08 20.58
C ALA A 268 6.69 -0.25 20.66
N MET A 269 8.02 -0.17 20.78
CA MET A 269 8.91 -1.34 20.88
C MET A 269 8.65 -2.21 22.13
N LYS A 270 8.15 -1.62 23.23
CA LYS A 270 7.66 -2.36 24.41
C LYS A 270 6.51 -3.32 24.07
N TYR A 271 5.74 -3.08 23.00
CA TYR A 271 4.61 -3.92 22.57
C TYR A 271 4.86 -4.69 21.27
N ILE A 272 5.87 -4.31 20.47
CA ILE A 272 6.29 -5.02 19.25
C ILE A 272 7.25 -6.17 19.64
N THR A 273 6.68 -7.23 20.20
CA THR A 273 7.42 -8.35 20.81
C THR A 273 6.58 -9.63 20.77
N PRO A 274 7.12 -10.81 20.44
CA PRO A 274 6.36 -12.07 20.55
C PRO A 274 6.20 -12.53 22.01
N GLU A 275 6.86 -11.89 22.97
CA GLU A 275 6.78 -12.17 24.41
C GLU A 275 5.53 -11.55 25.09
N LEU A 276 4.62 -10.92 24.33
CA LEU A 276 3.33 -10.42 24.84
C LEU A 276 2.12 -11.04 24.12
N PRO A 277 0.98 -11.24 24.82
CA PRO A 277 -0.22 -11.80 24.20
C PRO A 277 -0.72 -10.92 23.04
N PHE A 278 -1.17 -11.55 21.96
CA PHE A 278 -1.73 -10.90 20.77
C PHE A 278 -2.80 -9.85 21.12
N ARG A 279 -3.68 -10.14 22.09
CA ARG A 279 -4.72 -9.21 22.59
C ARG A 279 -4.15 -7.90 23.16
N ILE A 280 -2.99 -7.93 23.81
CA ILE A 280 -2.32 -6.75 24.39
C ILE A 280 -1.66 -5.96 23.27
N ARG A 281 -0.96 -6.65 22.38
CA ARG A 281 -0.28 -6.06 21.22
C ARG A 281 -1.27 -5.36 20.30
N LEU A 282 -2.43 -5.97 20.04
CA LEU A 282 -3.45 -5.40 19.15
C LEU A 282 -4.05 -4.09 19.70
N ILE A 283 -4.22 -3.97 21.04
CA ILE A 283 -4.62 -2.70 21.67
C ILE A 283 -3.51 -1.67 21.54
N ALA A 284 -2.26 -2.04 21.83
CA ALA A 284 -1.13 -1.13 21.73
C ALA A 284 -0.92 -0.63 20.29
N PHE A 285 -1.06 -1.53 19.31
CA PHE A 285 -1.05 -1.21 17.88
C PHE A 285 -2.15 -0.20 17.54
N ALA A 286 -3.40 -0.45 17.95
CA ALA A 286 -4.50 0.51 17.75
C ALA A 286 -4.27 1.88 18.44
N CYS A 287 -3.40 1.95 19.46
CA CYS A 287 -2.97 3.22 20.06
C CYS A 287 -1.87 3.92 19.25
N VAL A 288 -0.99 3.19 18.54
CA VAL A 288 0.00 3.78 17.62
C VAL A 288 -0.75 4.46 16.48
N GLU A 289 -1.52 3.70 15.70
CA GLU A 289 -2.30 4.15 14.55
C GLU A 289 -3.30 5.27 14.99
N GLY A 290 -4.06 5.01 16.06
CA GLY A 290 -5.23 5.80 16.43
C GLY A 290 -4.98 6.96 17.39
N ILE A 291 -3.91 6.94 18.20
CA ILE A 291 -3.60 7.99 19.19
C ILE A 291 -2.31 8.73 18.81
N PHE A 292 -1.19 8.03 18.59
CA PHE A 292 0.13 8.67 18.42
C PHE A 292 0.30 9.53 17.17
N PHE A 293 -0.55 9.32 16.15
CA PHE A 293 -0.60 10.17 14.96
C PHE A 293 -1.70 11.26 15.04
N SER A 294 -2.72 11.06 15.88
CA SER A 294 -3.97 11.82 15.85
C SER A 294 -3.80 13.33 16.06
N GLY A 295 -2.89 13.75 16.94
CA GLY A 295 -2.64 15.16 17.22
C GLY A 295 -1.76 15.84 16.17
N SER A 296 -0.82 15.10 15.57
CA SER A 296 -0.07 15.54 14.40
C SER A 296 -0.99 15.77 13.20
N PHE A 297 -1.94 14.86 12.94
CA PHE A 297 -2.96 15.04 11.91
C PHE A 297 -3.84 16.27 12.16
N ALA A 298 -4.32 16.47 13.40
CA ALA A 298 -5.10 17.65 13.75
C ALA A 298 -4.31 18.97 13.59
N ALA A 299 -3.00 18.93 13.84
CA ALA A 299 -2.10 20.06 13.67
C ALA A 299 -1.83 20.41 12.18
N ILE A 300 -1.73 19.42 11.29
CA ILE A 300 -1.67 19.68 9.84
C ILE A 300 -3.04 20.15 9.31
N PHE A 301 -4.15 19.58 9.79
CA PHE A 301 -5.49 20.07 9.44
C PHE A 301 -5.77 21.52 9.87
N TRP A 302 -5.07 22.02 10.89
CA TRP A 302 -5.10 23.44 11.25
C TRP A 302 -4.44 24.32 10.18
N LEU A 303 -3.37 23.86 9.50
CA LEU A 303 -2.82 24.55 8.32
C LEU A 303 -3.83 24.56 7.16
N LYS A 304 -4.56 23.45 6.94
CA LYS A 304 -5.66 23.40 5.96
C LYS A 304 -6.73 24.46 6.26
N LYS A 305 -7.15 24.59 7.53
CA LYS A 305 -8.11 25.64 7.97
C LYS A 305 -7.62 27.07 7.65
N ARG A 306 -6.30 27.27 7.58
CA ARG A 306 -5.64 28.55 7.26
C ARG A 306 -5.31 28.72 5.76
N GLY A 307 -5.61 27.73 4.92
CA GLY A 307 -5.30 27.76 3.49
C GLY A 307 -3.79 27.79 3.22
N LEU A 308 -3.03 26.93 3.91
CA LEU A 308 -1.58 26.77 3.77
C LEU A 308 -1.24 25.33 3.36
N MET A 309 -0.18 25.17 2.57
CA MET A 309 0.43 23.87 2.21
C MET A 309 -0.60 22.87 1.63
N PRO A 310 -1.22 23.17 0.46
CA PRO A 310 -2.22 22.31 -0.16
C PRO A 310 -1.75 20.86 -0.40
N GLY A 311 -0.48 20.64 -0.76
CA GLY A 311 0.12 19.33 -0.97
C GLY A 311 0.23 18.52 0.33
N LEU A 312 0.88 19.08 1.35
CA LEU A 312 0.97 18.51 2.71
C LEU A 312 -0.41 18.20 3.31
N THR A 313 -1.37 19.11 3.13
CA THR A 313 -2.69 18.94 3.73
C THR A 313 -3.53 17.91 2.98
N PHE A 314 -3.35 17.78 1.66
CA PHE A 314 -3.95 16.71 0.87
C PHE A 314 -3.36 15.33 1.17
N SER A 315 -2.03 15.18 1.27
CA SER A 315 -1.43 13.90 1.69
C SER A 315 -1.89 13.50 3.10
N ASN A 316 -1.96 14.46 4.02
CA ASN A 316 -2.51 14.24 5.36
C ASN A 316 -3.99 13.81 5.35
N GLU A 317 -4.81 14.22 4.38
CA GLU A 317 -6.19 13.69 4.21
C GLU A 317 -6.21 12.22 3.81
N LEU A 318 -5.27 11.78 2.98
CA LEU A 318 -5.18 10.40 2.51
C LEU A 318 -4.64 9.48 3.62
N ILE A 319 -3.53 9.87 4.26
CA ILE A 319 -2.88 9.08 5.31
C ILE A 319 -3.77 8.98 6.55
N SER A 320 -4.31 10.10 7.06
CA SER A 320 -5.17 10.04 8.27
C SER A 320 -6.50 9.31 8.06
N ARG A 321 -6.97 9.14 6.81
CA ARG A 321 -8.07 8.24 6.46
C ARG A 321 -7.63 6.78 6.56
N ASP A 322 -6.43 6.46 6.07
CA ASP A 322 -5.90 5.11 6.04
C ASP A 322 -5.58 4.63 7.47
N GLU A 323 -4.90 5.42 8.29
CA GLU A 323 -4.73 5.18 9.74
C GLU A 323 -6.05 4.96 10.48
N GLY A 324 -7.10 5.70 10.09
CA GLY A 324 -8.45 5.52 10.60
C GLY A 324 -9.00 4.14 10.28
N MET A 325 -8.83 3.67 9.04
CA MET A 325 -9.24 2.32 8.63
C MET A 325 -8.39 1.23 9.29
N HIS A 326 -7.10 1.47 9.52
CA HIS A 326 -6.23 0.53 10.22
C HIS A 326 -6.61 0.40 11.71
N THR A 327 -6.89 1.52 12.37
CA THR A 327 -7.40 1.57 13.75
C THR A 327 -8.76 0.87 13.87
N ASP A 328 -9.69 1.14 12.96
CA ASP A 328 -11.00 0.47 12.91
C ASP A 328 -10.84 -1.05 12.66
N PHE A 329 -9.88 -1.44 11.82
CA PHE A 329 -9.56 -2.85 11.55
C PHE A 329 -8.95 -3.58 12.75
N ALA A 330 -8.05 -2.92 13.49
CA ALA A 330 -7.53 -3.45 14.75
C ALA A 330 -8.65 -3.66 15.78
N CYS A 331 -9.59 -2.71 15.88
CA CYS A 331 -10.79 -2.87 16.70
C CYS A 331 -11.69 -4.02 16.23
N LEU A 332 -11.89 -4.18 14.92
CA LEU A 332 -12.66 -5.28 14.33
C LEU A 332 -12.05 -6.65 14.67
N LEU A 333 -10.73 -6.83 14.46
CA LEU A 333 -10.04 -8.06 14.86
C LEU A 333 -10.13 -8.31 16.37
N TYR A 334 -10.07 -7.26 17.19
CA TYR A 334 -10.21 -7.35 18.64
C TYR A 334 -11.64 -7.73 19.11
N GLN A 335 -12.66 -7.58 18.25
CA GLN A 335 -14.01 -8.11 18.49
C GLN A 335 -14.13 -9.61 18.17
N HIS A 336 -13.24 -10.17 17.35
CA HIS A 336 -13.18 -11.60 17.06
C HIS A 336 -12.37 -12.43 18.08
N LEU A 337 -11.73 -11.78 19.06
CA LEU A 337 -11.04 -12.45 20.17
C LEU A 337 -12.02 -12.90 21.25
N LYS A 338 -11.87 -14.15 21.70
CA LYS A 338 -12.60 -14.76 22.82
C LYS A 338 -12.01 -14.33 24.15
N HIS A 339 -10.68 -14.37 24.24
CA HIS A 339 -9.89 -14.00 25.42
C HIS A 339 -9.49 -12.54 25.30
N ARG A 340 -10.44 -11.65 25.60
CA ARG A 340 -10.23 -10.20 25.61
C ARG A 340 -9.51 -9.77 26.89
N CYS A 341 -8.91 -8.58 26.87
CA CYS A 341 -8.25 -8.01 28.05
C CYS A 341 -9.29 -7.55 29.07
N SER A 342 -8.87 -7.34 30.32
CA SER A 342 -9.67 -6.58 31.28
C SER A 342 -9.73 -5.10 30.87
N GLU A 343 -10.83 -4.43 31.24
CA GLU A 343 -10.98 -2.98 31.09
C GLU A 343 -9.81 -2.23 31.75
N THR A 344 -9.34 -2.71 32.90
CA THR A 344 -8.19 -2.15 33.62
C THR A 344 -6.88 -2.21 32.82
N GLU A 345 -6.65 -3.29 32.05
CA GLU A 345 -5.48 -3.38 31.15
C GLU A 345 -5.62 -2.44 29.96
N VAL A 346 -6.80 -2.41 29.31
CA VAL A 346 -7.06 -1.55 28.14
C VAL A 346 -6.90 -0.08 28.53
N HIS A 347 -7.55 0.34 29.61
CA HIS A 347 -7.45 1.71 30.12
C HIS A 347 -6.02 2.07 30.54
N ALA A 348 -5.21 1.13 31.04
CA ALA A 348 -3.82 1.40 31.41
C ALA A 348 -2.96 1.71 30.17
N ILE A 349 -3.05 0.87 29.12
CA ILE A 349 -2.33 1.07 27.86
C ILE A 349 -2.74 2.40 27.20
N VAL A 350 -4.05 2.67 27.13
CA VAL A 350 -4.57 3.91 26.53
C VAL A 350 -4.19 5.16 27.34
N ARG A 351 -4.19 5.11 28.68
CA ARG A 351 -3.73 6.24 29.51
C ARG A 351 -2.23 6.52 29.33
N GLU A 352 -1.40 5.48 29.19
CA GLU A 352 0.03 5.62 28.92
C GLU A 352 0.27 6.30 27.56
N ALA A 353 -0.42 5.84 26.50
CA ALA A 353 -0.35 6.45 25.17
C ALA A 353 -0.80 7.92 25.17
N VAL A 354 -1.96 8.24 25.78
CA VAL A 354 -2.48 9.61 25.87
C VAL A 354 -1.53 10.54 26.64
N ALA A 355 -0.89 10.05 27.70
CA ALA A 355 0.06 10.86 28.46
C ALA A 355 1.29 11.23 27.61
N ILE A 356 1.85 10.27 26.87
CA ILE A 356 2.97 10.48 25.95
C ILE A 356 2.58 11.45 24.82
N GLU A 357 1.37 11.32 24.26
CA GLU A 357 0.92 12.18 23.16
C GLU A 357 0.71 13.64 23.60
N LYS A 358 0.14 13.84 24.79
CA LYS A 358 -0.01 15.17 25.38
C LYS A 358 1.35 15.84 25.63
N GLU A 359 2.31 15.10 26.18
CA GLU A 359 3.68 15.60 26.41
C GLU A 359 4.36 15.97 25.08
N PHE A 360 4.22 15.13 24.05
CA PHE A 360 4.72 15.39 22.70
C PHE A 360 4.19 16.72 22.15
N LEU A 361 2.89 16.99 22.24
CA LEU A 361 2.24 18.16 21.62
C LEU A 361 2.21 19.43 22.48
N THR A 362 2.64 19.38 23.74
CA THR A 362 2.57 20.54 24.67
C THR A 362 3.91 20.94 25.25
N GLU A 363 4.82 19.98 25.45
CA GLU A 363 6.15 20.20 26.02
C GLU A 363 7.25 20.08 24.96
N ALA A 364 7.33 18.94 24.28
CA ALA A 364 8.46 18.65 23.40
C ALA A 364 8.35 19.29 22.01
N LEU A 365 7.15 19.27 21.42
CA LEU A 365 6.81 19.94 20.17
C LEU A 365 5.53 20.76 20.36
N PRO A 366 5.61 21.93 21.00
CA PRO A 366 4.42 22.63 21.46
C PRO A 366 3.53 23.15 20.32
N CYS A 367 2.30 22.65 20.24
CA CYS A 367 1.28 23.07 19.25
C CYS A 367 0.93 24.58 19.28
N ARG A 368 1.32 25.30 20.34
CA ARG A 368 1.27 26.78 20.39
C ARG A 368 2.14 27.45 19.32
N LEU A 369 3.19 26.78 18.82
CA LEU A 369 4.06 27.27 17.74
C LEU A 369 3.30 27.52 16.43
N ILE A 370 2.23 26.75 16.18
CA ILE A 370 1.33 26.94 15.02
C ILE A 370 0.03 27.67 15.38
N GLY A 371 -0.09 28.16 16.62
CA GLY A 371 -1.27 28.89 17.11
C GLY A 371 -2.41 28.03 17.68
N ILE A 372 -2.20 26.74 17.96
CA ILE A 372 -3.19 25.88 18.62
C ILE A 372 -3.07 26.01 20.15
N ASN A 373 -4.20 26.04 20.85
CA ASN A 373 -4.25 26.01 22.31
C ASN A 373 -3.93 24.59 22.85
N SER A 374 -2.97 24.51 23.77
CA SER A 374 -2.49 23.24 24.34
C SER A 374 -3.52 22.50 25.20
N GLU A 375 -4.41 23.21 25.92
CA GLU A 375 -5.51 22.59 26.68
C GLU A 375 -6.52 21.95 25.72
N SER A 376 -6.87 22.64 24.63
CA SER A 376 -7.72 22.09 23.57
C SER A 376 -7.08 20.89 22.88
N MET A 377 -5.76 20.90 22.63
CA MET A 377 -5.07 19.73 22.09
C MET A 377 -5.11 18.54 23.07
N CYS A 378 -4.89 18.78 24.37
CA CYS A 378 -5.03 17.76 25.41
C CYS A 378 -6.45 17.17 25.47
N GLN A 379 -7.49 18.01 25.40
CA GLN A 379 -8.89 17.58 25.36
C GLN A 379 -9.20 16.79 24.08
N TYR A 380 -8.63 17.16 22.94
CA TYR A 380 -8.77 16.40 21.70
C TYR A 380 -8.15 15.00 21.80
N MET A 381 -6.98 14.86 22.44
CA MET A 381 -6.37 13.53 22.70
C MET A 381 -7.25 12.65 23.60
N GLU A 382 -7.89 13.24 24.62
CA GLU A 382 -8.85 12.54 25.47
C GLU A 382 -10.10 12.08 24.69
N PHE A 383 -10.62 12.92 23.80
CA PHE A 383 -11.75 12.60 22.94
C PHE A 383 -11.44 11.47 21.96
N VAL A 384 -10.26 11.48 21.34
CA VAL A 384 -9.78 10.40 20.45
C VAL A 384 -9.64 9.09 21.22
N ALA A 385 -9.02 9.12 22.41
CA ALA A 385 -8.86 7.95 23.25
C ALA A 385 -10.21 7.37 23.72
N ASP A 386 -11.17 8.22 24.14
CA ASP A 386 -12.52 7.78 24.47
C ASP A 386 -13.23 7.11 23.30
N ARG A 387 -13.02 7.58 22.06
CA ARG A 387 -13.57 6.92 20.87
C ARG A 387 -12.93 5.55 20.62
N LEU A 388 -11.61 5.43 20.75
CA LEU A 388 -10.91 4.15 20.60
C LEU A 388 -11.37 3.13 21.66
N VAL A 389 -11.47 3.54 22.92
CA VAL A 389 -11.89 2.66 24.02
C VAL A 389 -13.33 2.16 23.83
N VAL A 390 -14.23 3.01 23.34
CA VAL A 390 -15.60 2.62 22.96
C VAL A 390 -15.62 1.68 21.76
N ALA A 391 -14.77 1.88 20.74
CA ALA A 391 -14.65 0.96 19.60
C ALA A 391 -14.09 -0.43 20.00
N LEU A 392 -13.21 -0.46 21.00
CA LEU A 392 -12.75 -1.68 21.67
C LEU A 392 -13.81 -2.30 22.60
N GLY A 393 -14.93 -1.62 22.85
CA GLY A 393 -16.08 -2.14 23.61
C GLY A 393 -15.97 -1.99 25.13
N TYR A 394 -15.34 -0.92 25.61
CA TYR A 394 -15.24 -0.58 27.04
C TYR A 394 -15.80 0.82 27.32
N ASP A 395 -16.01 1.15 28.60
CA ASP A 395 -16.48 2.47 29.00
C ASP A 395 -15.38 3.54 28.83
N LYS A 396 -15.82 4.79 28.62
CA LYS A 396 -14.96 5.96 28.42
C LYS A 396 -14.03 6.22 29.61
N ILE A 397 -12.87 6.80 29.34
CA ILE A 397 -11.86 7.13 30.36
C ILE A 397 -12.01 8.58 30.83
N TYR A 398 -12.25 9.52 29.90
CA TYR A 398 -12.17 10.95 30.14
C TYR A 398 -13.52 11.66 30.06
N HIS A 399 -14.47 11.09 29.31
CA HIS A 399 -15.74 11.70 28.92
C HIS A 399 -15.58 13.03 28.16
N ALA A 400 -14.48 13.17 27.40
CA ALA A 400 -14.15 14.39 26.68
C ALA A 400 -15.02 14.59 25.42
N THR A 401 -15.25 15.86 25.06
CA THR A 401 -15.87 16.27 23.81
C THR A 401 -14.82 16.80 22.84
N ASN A 402 -15.06 16.66 21.54
CA ASN A 402 -14.19 17.26 20.51
C ASN A 402 -14.13 18.79 20.66
N PRO A 403 -12.95 19.41 20.82
CA PRO A 403 -12.80 20.86 20.86
C PRO A 403 -12.55 21.49 19.48
N PHE A 404 -12.36 20.68 18.43
CA PHE A 404 -11.94 21.12 17.10
C PHE A 404 -13.03 20.91 16.04
N ASP A 405 -13.79 21.99 15.76
CA ASP A 405 -14.85 22.03 14.73
C ASP A 405 -14.36 21.60 13.34
N TRP A 406 -13.11 21.93 13.00
CA TRP A 406 -12.52 21.61 11.70
C TRP A 406 -12.28 20.11 11.50
N MET A 407 -12.06 19.35 12.57
CA MET A 407 -11.87 17.90 12.46
C MET A 407 -13.15 17.17 12.01
N GLU A 408 -14.32 17.69 12.41
CA GLU A 408 -15.62 17.19 11.92
C GLU A 408 -15.88 17.61 10.48
N LEU A 409 -15.65 18.89 10.16
CA LEU A 409 -15.86 19.43 8.81
C LEU A 409 -14.98 18.73 7.75
N ILE A 410 -13.71 18.45 8.07
CA ILE A 410 -12.79 17.79 7.15
C ILE A 410 -13.13 16.30 7.02
N SER A 411 -13.54 15.63 8.10
CA SER A 411 -14.05 14.26 8.06
C SER A 411 -15.29 14.10 7.17
N LEU A 412 -16.11 15.16 7.05
CA LEU A 412 -17.26 15.20 6.12
C LEU A 412 -16.81 15.50 4.67
N GLN A 413 -15.92 16.46 4.48
CA GLN A 413 -15.40 16.83 3.15
C GLN A 413 -14.61 15.69 2.49
N GLY A 414 -13.78 14.96 3.25
CA GLY A 414 -13.07 13.79 2.74
C GLY A 414 -14.02 12.72 2.20
N LYS A 415 -15.15 12.49 2.89
CA LYS A 415 -16.19 11.56 2.45
C LYS A 415 -16.90 12.02 1.17
N THR A 416 -17.22 13.30 1.01
CA THR A 416 -17.87 13.78 -0.24
C THR A 416 -16.88 13.87 -1.40
N ASN A 417 -15.72 14.49 -1.18
CA ASN A 417 -14.72 14.72 -2.22
C ASN A 417 -14.19 13.40 -2.80
N PHE A 418 -14.03 12.34 -1.99
CA PHE A 418 -13.44 11.09 -2.49
C PHE A 418 -14.33 10.35 -3.50
N PHE A 419 -15.62 10.21 -3.22
CA PHE A 419 -16.57 9.61 -4.16
C PHE A 419 -16.78 10.47 -5.41
N GLU A 420 -16.86 11.80 -5.26
CA GLU A 420 -17.11 12.70 -6.39
C GLU A 420 -15.88 12.90 -7.27
N SER A 421 -14.68 13.09 -6.70
CA SER A 421 -13.44 13.28 -7.46
C SER A 421 -13.07 12.06 -8.29
N ARG A 422 -13.09 10.84 -7.73
CA ARG A 422 -12.79 9.61 -8.50
C ARG A 422 -13.84 9.32 -9.56
N VAL A 423 -15.12 9.58 -9.30
CA VAL A 423 -16.16 9.49 -10.35
C VAL A 423 -15.93 10.52 -11.44
N SER A 424 -15.56 11.77 -11.11
CA SER A 424 -15.27 12.81 -12.09
C SER A 424 -14.04 12.47 -12.95
N ALA A 425 -12.97 11.92 -12.37
CA ALA A 425 -11.77 11.48 -13.08
C ALA A 425 -12.08 10.32 -14.06
N TYR A 426 -12.89 9.35 -13.65
CA TYR A 426 -13.39 8.29 -14.53
C TYR A 426 -14.32 8.82 -15.63
N GLN A 427 -15.16 9.83 -15.35
CA GLN A 427 -15.98 10.49 -16.37
C GLN A 427 -15.11 11.25 -17.37
N LEU A 428 -14.13 12.02 -16.93
CA LEU A 428 -13.16 12.71 -17.79
C LEU A 428 -12.35 11.73 -18.67
N ALA A 429 -11.92 10.59 -18.11
CA ALA A 429 -11.23 9.54 -18.86
C ALA A 429 -12.12 8.88 -19.92
N ASN A 430 -13.42 8.72 -19.64
CA ASN A 430 -14.40 8.17 -20.60
C ASN A 430 -14.82 9.21 -21.66
N VAL A 431 -15.00 10.47 -21.30
CA VAL A 431 -15.28 11.57 -22.25
C VAL A 431 -14.11 11.69 -23.23
N SER A 432 -12.86 11.62 -22.74
CA SER A 432 -11.65 11.62 -23.58
C SER A 432 -11.54 10.45 -24.56
N ARG A 433 -12.27 9.34 -24.32
CA ARG A 433 -12.35 8.19 -25.26
C ARG A 433 -13.56 8.24 -26.21
N SER A 434 -14.42 9.24 -26.09
CA SER A 434 -15.66 9.36 -26.87
C SER A 434 -15.58 10.31 -28.08
N ALA A 435 -14.42 10.93 -28.32
CA ALA A 435 -14.17 11.80 -29.46
C ALA A 435 -13.89 11.04 -30.78
N THR A 436 -14.77 10.13 -31.16
CA THR A 436 -14.74 9.43 -32.47
C THR A 436 -16.08 9.65 -33.19
N PRO A 437 -16.12 10.11 -34.46
CA PRO A 437 -17.37 10.59 -35.06
C PRO A 437 -18.41 9.46 -35.26
N HIS A 438 -19.59 9.61 -34.66
CA HIS A 438 -20.74 8.74 -34.91
C HIS A 438 -21.32 8.98 -36.31
N GLN A 439 -21.29 7.96 -37.18
CA GLN A 439 -22.19 7.88 -38.33
C GLN A 439 -23.57 7.35 -37.89
N ARG A 440 -24.64 7.90 -38.47
CA ARG A 440 -26.02 7.56 -38.11
C ARG A 440 -26.44 6.18 -38.65
N GLY A 441 -26.65 5.25 -37.73
CA GLY A 441 -27.92 4.53 -37.50
C GLY A 441 -28.58 3.69 -38.60
N SER A 442 -28.97 2.47 -38.23
CA SER A 442 -30.30 1.90 -38.53
C SER A 442 -30.62 0.78 -37.54
N ASP A 443 -31.83 0.78 -36.99
CA ASP A 443 -32.30 -0.20 -36.00
C ASP A 443 -32.46 -1.61 -36.58
N ASN A 444 -32.37 -2.62 -35.71
CA ASN A 444 -33.34 -3.73 -35.62
C ASN A 444 -33.10 -4.55 -34.35
N ASP A 445 -34.19 -5.01 -33.74
CA ASP A 445 -34.22 -5.71 -32.46
C ASP A 445 -33.73 -7.16 -32.54
N ASP A 446 -33.13 -7.66 -31.45
CA ASP A 446 -33.45 -9.00 -30.93
C ASP A 446 -33.16 -9.10 -29.40
N GLU A 447 -33.91 -9.94 -28.69
CA GLU A 447 -33.90 -10.02 -27.22
C GLU A 447 -32.71 -10.81 -26.66
N GLY A 448 -32.12 -10.35 -25.54
CA GLY A 448 -30.86 -10.93 -25.02
C GLY A 448 -30.56 -10.68 -23.54
N ASN A 449 -31.56 -10.84 -22.67
CA ASN A 449 -31.48 -11.01 -21.21
C ASN A 449 -30.12 -10.78 -20.49
N LEU A 450 -29.96 -9.63 -19.82
CA LEU A 450 -28.98 -9.45 -18.73
C LEU A 450 -29.52 -8.48 -17.67
N GLN A 451 -30.11 -9.02 -16.59
CA GLN A 451 -30.55 -8.25 -15.43
C GLN A 451 -29.37 -7.60 -14.71
N ARG A 452 -29.02 -6.36 -15.07
CA ARG A 452 -28.08 -5.53 -14.29
C ARG A 452 -28.80 -5.00 -13.04
N ARG A 453 -28.87 -5.82 -11.99
CA ARG A 453 -29.31 -5.36 -10.65
C ARG A 453 -28.28 -4.38 -10.10
N VAL A 454 -28.50 -3.10 -10.37
CA VAL A 454 -27.84 -1.99 -9.66
C VAL A 454 -28.36 -2.02 -8.24
N PHE A 455 -27.52 -2.42 -7.29
CA PHE A 455 -27.83 -2.23 -5.87
C PHE A 455 -27.81 -0.73 -5.58
N ARG A 456 -28.95 -0.21 -5.09
CA ARG A 456 -28.99 1.06 -4.36
C ARG A 456 -28.56 0.79 -2.93
N THR A 457 -27.81 1.72 -2.36
CA THR A 457 -27.54 1.82 -0.92
C THR A 457 -28.05 3.17 -0.44
N ASP A 458 -29.36 3.23 -0.19
CA ASP A 458 -29.99 4.33 0.50
C ASP A 458 -30.07 3.98 2.01
N ALA A 459 -29.60 4.89 2.85
CA ALA A 459 -29.98 5.11 4.25
C ALA A 459 -29.74 4.04 5.35
N GLU A 460 -29.34 4.54 6.53
CA GLU A 460 -29.45 3.94 7.87
C GLU A 460 -28.71 2.61 8.12
N PHE A 461 -27.46 2.71 8.57
CA PHE A 461 -27.07 2.37 9.96
C PHE A 461 -25.76 3.07 10.36
#